data_AF-A0A5E5QJU2-F1
#
_entry.id   AF-A0A5E5QJU2-F1
#
_cell.length_a   1.000
_cell.length_b   1.000
_cell.length_c   1.000
_cell.angle_alpha   90.00
_cell.angle_beta   90.00
_cell.angle_gamma   90.00
#
_symmetry.space_group_name_H-M   'P 1'
#
loop_
_entity.id
_entity.type
_entity.pdbx_description
1 polymer ?
#
loop_
_entity_poly.entity_id
_entity_poly.type
_entity_poly.pdbx_seq_one_letter_code
_entity_poly.pdbx_strand_id
1 'polypeptide(L)'
;AGAGNDILTGNGGMDVLNAGTGDDTIIINASNIAALEKTGAGNRARVDGGGGIDTLKLEGAGLTLDLTKISDRRIQDIEVIDITGSGNNTLQLNLDDLLHASTSTNILKVLGNSGDKVNAAGFSDSTIDKTVDGITYDVYTHGDANIGDNVALWVQQEVVMF
;
A
#
# COMPACT_ATOMS: atom_id res chain seq x y z
N ALA A 1 -13.49 12.28 -0.54
CA ALA A 1 -13.53 13.48 -1.33
C ALA A 1 -14.59 13.24 -2.39
N GLY A 2 -14.37 13.59 -3.65
CA GLY A 2 -15.41 13.57 -4.68
C GLY A 2 -15.01 12.80 -5.93
N ALA A 3 -15.33 13.37 -7.08
CA ALA A 3 -14.78 12.91 -8.35
C ALA A 3 -13.58 13.79 -8.72
N GLY A 4 -12.60 13.20 -9.41
CA GLY A 4 -11.33 13.84 -9.78
C GLY A 4 -10.19 13.37 -8.90
N ASN A 5 -8.97 13.78 -9.22
CA ASN A 5 -7.76 13.36 -8.51
C ASN A 5 -7.56 14.24 -7.27
N ASP A 6 -7.84 13.70 -6.10
CA ASP A 6 -7.87 14.37 -4.81
C ASP A 6 -6.64 14.03 -3.95
N ILE A 7 -6.27 14.95 -3.06
CA ILE A 7 -5.28 14.69 -2.00
C ILE A 7 -6.00 14.75 -0.65
N LEU A 8 -5.97 13.65 0.09
CA LEU A 8 -6.51 13.55 1.44
C LEU A 8 -5.37 13.39 2.44
N THR A 9 -5.43 14.12 3.55
CA THR A 9 -4.44 14.01 4.62
C THR A 9 -5.12 13.60 5.92
N GLY A 10 -4.67 12.50 6.52
CA GLY A 10 -5.23 11.98 7.76
C GLY A 10 -5.04 12.91 8.96
N ASN A 11 -3.92 13.63 9.04
CA ASN A 11 -3.56 14.48 10.20
C ASN A 11 -3.45 13.72 11.54
N GLY A 12 -3.47 12.38 11.52
CA GLY A 12 -3.34 11.51 12.70
C GLY A 12 -4.65 11.16 13.41
N GLY A 13 -4.67 10.02 14.10
CA GLY A 13 -5.83 9.53 14.83
C GLY A 13 -6.70 8.56 14.01
N MET A 14 -7.94 8.37 14.48
CA MET A 14 -8.91 7.43 13.88
C MET A 14 -9.72 8.09 12.76
N ASP A 15 -9.07 8.36 11.64
CA ASP A 15 -9.71 8.99 10.48
C ASP A 15 -10.40 7.99 9.57
N VAL A 16 -11.48 8.45 8.93
CA VAL A 16 -12.15 7.75 7.83
C VAL A 16 -11.84 8.53 6.56
N LEU A 17 -10.94 7.99 5.75
CA LEU A 17 -10.45 8.60 4.53
C LEU A 17 -11.05 7.84 3.35
N ASN A 18 -12.10 8.40 2.76
CA ASN A 18 -12.69 7.87 1.52
C ASN A 18 -12.38 8.87 0.42
N ALA A 19 -11.66 8.50 -0.63
CA ALA A 19 -11.16 9.44 -1.63
C ALA A 19 -12.20 9.67 -2.74
N GLY A 20 -12.72 8.63 -3.38
CA GLY A 20 -13.90 8.72 -4.24
C GLY A 20 -13.64 8.10 -5.60
N THR A 21 -13.78 8.85 -6.68
CA THR A 21 -13.39 8.37 -8.02
C THR A 21 -12.36 9.30 -8.63
N GLY A 22 -11.32 8.78 -9.25
CA GLY A 22 -10.16 9.54 -9.70
C GLY A 22 -8.89 8.84 -9.22
N ASP A 23 -7.72 9.31 -9.67
CA ASP A 23 -6.46 8.78 -9.16
C ASP A 23 -6.07 9.61 -7.94
N ASP A 24 -6.37 9.10 -6.74
CA ASP A 24 -6.25 9.85 -5.49
C ASP A 24 -4.94 9.58 -4.74
N THR A 25 -4.55 10.52 -3.89
CA THR A 25 -3.44 10.35 -2.94
C THR A 25 -3.91 10.54 -1.51
N ILE A 26 -3.80 9.49 -0.71
CA ILE A 26 -4.19 9.48 0.70
C ILE A 26 -2.93 9.43 1.55
N ILE A 27 -2.70 10.48 2.34
CA ILE A 27 -1.50 10.66 3.16
C ILE A 27 -1.81 10.30 4.61
N ILE A 28 -1.08 9.33 5.16
CA ILE A 28 -1.19 8.88 6.54
C ILE A 28 0.14 8.99 7.28
N ASN A 29 0.10 9.31 8.57
CA ASN A 29 1.28 9.37 9.42
C ASN A 29 1.28 8.27 10.50
N ALA A 30 2.30 8.27 11.36
CA ALA A 30 2.45 7.30 12.46
C ALA A 30 1.19 7.12 13.33
N SER A 31 0.47 8.22 13.62
CA SER A 31 -0.72 8.17 14.46
C SER A 31 -1.90 7.55 13.72
N ASN A 32 -2.00 7.72 12.40
CA ASN A 32 -3.00 7.03 11.59
C ASN A 32 -2.71 5.53 11.51
N ILE A 33 -1.45 5.13 11.33
CA ILE A 33 -1.05 3.72 11.32
C ILE A 33 -1.44 3.05 12.65
N ALA A 34 -1.09 3.66 13.79
CA ALA A 34 -1.45 3.11 15.10
C ALA A 34 -2.98 2.99 15.29
N ALA A 35 -3.75 3.93 14.74
CA ALA A 35 -5.20 3.85 14.75
C ALA A 35 -5.73 2.75 13.82
N LEU A 36 -5.12 2.56 12.65
CA LEU A 36 -5.44 1.49 11.70
C LEU A 36 -5.06 0.12 12.25
N GLU A 37 -4.07 -0.05 13.12
CA GLU A 37 -3.77 -1.35 13.74
C GLU A 37 -4.72 -1.67 14.89
N LYS A 38 -5.12 -0.66 15.68
CA LYS A 38 -5.89 -0.84 16.90
C LYS A 38 -7.17 -1.64 16.67
N THR A 39 -7.37 -2.72 17.42
CA THR A 39 -8.60 -3.53 17.39
C THR A 39 -9.51 -3.16 18.55
N GLY A 40 -10.82 -3.46 18.43
CA GLY A 40 -11.80 -3.26 19.49
C GLY A 40 -12.97 -2.34 19.11
N ALA A 41 -14.00 -2.33 19.97
CA ALA A 41 -15.24 -1.62 19.73
C ALA A 41 -15.02 -0.11 19.57
N GLY A 42 -15.67 0.48 18.56
CA GLY A 42 -15.68 1.93 18.33
C GLY A 42 -14.53 2.48 17.49
N ASN A 43 -13.52 1.68 17.14
CA ASN A 43 -12.52 2.10 16.16
C ASN A 43 -13.13 2.08 14.75
N ARG A 44 -12.97 3.19 14.03
CA ARG A 44 -13.47 3.37 12.66
C ARG A 44 -12.37 3.77 11.69
N ALA A 45 -11.10 3.75 12.10
CA ALA A 45 -9.99 4.13 11.23
C ALA A 45 -10.06 3.31 9.92
N ARG A 46 -10.10 4.01 8.79
CA ARG A 46 -10.25 3.41 7.46
C ARG A 46 -9.66 4.30 6.38
N VAL A 47 -9.11 3.65 5.37
CA VAL A 47 -8.64 4.20 4.10
C VAL A 47 -9.39 3.45 2.99
N ASP A 48 -9.92 4.22 2.04
CA ASP A 48 -10.67 3.75 0.88
C ASP A 48 -10.35 4.71 -0.28
N GLY A 49 -9.61 4.24 -1.29
CA GLY A 49 -9.32 5.03 -2.49
C GLY A 49 -10.56 5.18 -3.35
N GLY A 50 -11.21 4.06 -3.63
CA GLY A 50 -12.45 3.99 -4.39
C GLY A 50 -12.17 3.59 -5.83
N GLY A 51 -12.53 4.44 -6.79
CA GLY A 51 -12.40 4.10 -8.21
C GLY A 51 -11.29 4.87 -8.90
N GLY A 52 -10.21 4.21 -9.30
CA GLY A 52 -9.09 4.84 -10.00
C GLY A 52 -7.81 4.07 -9.72
N ILE A 53 -6.66 4.74 -9.87
CA ILE A 53 -5.39 4.25 -9.36
C ILE A 53 -5.01 5.09 -8.14
N ASP A 54 -5.23 4.52 -6.96
CA ASP A 54 -5.14 5.24 -5.71
C ASP A 54 -3.81 4.95 -4.99
N THR A 55 -3.24 6.00 -4.39
CA THR A 55 -1.97 5.95 -3.69
C THR A 55 -2.14 6.16 -2.19
N LEU A 56 -1.75 5.17 -1.37
CA LEU A 56 -1.57 5.34 0.07
C LEU A 56 -0.12 5.75 0.37
N LYS A 57 0.08 6.97 0.84
CA LYS A 57 1.38 7.57 1.08
C LYS A 57 1.69 7.71 2.57
N LEU A 58 2.90 7.32 2.97
CA LEU A 58 3.41 7.53 4.32
C LEU A 58 4.03 8.93 4.47
N GLU A 59 3.64 9.64 5.53
CA GLU A 59 4.23 10.89 5.98
C GLU A 59 5.00 10.65 7.29
N GLY A 60 6.32 10.64 7.19
CA GLY A 60 7.23 10.48 8.33
C GLY A 60 8.46 9.63 8.01
N ALA A 61 9.20 9.27 9.06
CA ALA A 61 10.39 8.44 8.97
C ALA A 61 10.36 7.35 10.07
N GLY A 62 10.98 6.21 9.80
CA GLY A 62 11.03 5.09 10.74
C GLY A 62 9.67 4.42 10.95
N LEU A 63 8.73 4.61 10.02
CA LEU A 63 7.39 4.06 10.10
C LEU A 63 7.38 2.61 9.65
N THR A 64 6.49 1.81 10.23
CA THR A 64 6.18 0.47 9.75
C THR A 64 4.69 0.41 9.48
N LEU A 65 4.30 0.23 8.22
CA LEU A 65 2.94 -0.13 7.84
C LEU A 65 2.87 -1.65 7.75
N ASP A 66 2.33 -2.28 8.78
CA ASP A 66 2.16 -3.73 8.83
C ASP A 66 0.71 -4.10 8.52
N LEU A 67 0.46 -4.43 7.24
CA LEU A 67 -0.87 -4.81 6.78
C LEU A 67 -1.37 -6.08 7.48
N THR A 68 -0.46 -6.97 7.91
CA THR A 68 -0.83 -8.20 8.64
C THR A 68 -1.46 -7.93 10.02
N LYS A 69 -1.34 -6.71 10.55
CA LYS A 69 -1.98 -6.24 11.79
C LYS A 69 -3.26 -5.44 11.54
N ILE A 70 -3.56 -5.12 10.29
CA ILE A 70 -4.68 -4.28 9.89
C ILE A 70 -5.71 -5.18 9.23
N SER A 71 -6.96 -5.18 9.71
CA SER A 71 -8.01 -5.90 9.00
C SER A 71 -8.14 -5.39 7.56
N ASP A 72 -8.26 -6.32 6.61
CA ASP A 72 -8.38 -6.07 5.15
C ASP A 72 -9.55 -5.17 4.76
N ARG A 73 -10.47 -4.92 5.68
CA ARG A 73 -11.61 -4.02 5.49
C ARG A 73 -11.28 -2.56 5.78
N ARG A 74 -10.09 -2.29 6.32
CA ARG A 74 -9.66 -0.95 6.79
C ARG A 74 -8.76 -0.22 5.79
N ILE A 75 -8.13 -0.92 4.86
CA ILE A 75 -7.41 -0.33 3.74
C ILE A 75 -7.92 -1.05 2.51
N GLN A 76 -8.60 -0.34 1.62
CA GLN A 76 -9.25 -0.90 0.45
C GLN A 76 -9.10 0.04 -0.73
N ASP A 77 -9.19 -0.52 -1.93
CA ASP A 77 -9.10 0.21 -3.19
C ASP A 77 -7.83 1.08 -3.25
N ILE A 78 -6.68 0.45 -3.05
CA ILE A 78 -5.34 1.03 -3.13
C ILE A 78 -4.48 0.17 -4.07
N GLU A 79 -3.96 0.79 -5.12
CA GLU A 79 -3.08 0.15 -6.11
C GLU A 79 -1.60 0.49 -5.90
N VAL A 80 -1.31 1.60 -5.20
CA VAL A 80 0.05 2.08 -4.95
C VAL A 80 0.24 2.37 -3.47
N ILE A 81 1.29 1.84 -2.86
CA ILE A 81 1.75 2.25 -1.53
C ILE A 81 3.08 2.98 -1.68
N ASP A 82 3.11 4.25 -1.30
CA ASP A 82 4.31 5.08 -1.28
C ASP A 82 4.88 5.14 0.14
N ILE A 83 5.95 4.39 0.39
CA ILE A 83 6.67 4.36 1.67
C ILE A 83 7.87 5.31 1.72
N THR A 84 8.11 6.13 0.67
CA THR A 84 9.28 7.02 0.57
C THR A 84 9.46 7.91 1.81
N GLY A 85 8.36 8.50 2.30
CA GLY A 85 8.33 9.37 3.49
C GLY A 85 9.42 10.46 3.52
N SER A 86 9.81 10.87 4.73
CA SER A 86 10.93 11.77 5.00
C SER A 86 12.20 11.03 5.45
N GLY A 87 12.20 9.70 5.38
CA GLY A 87 13.27 8.81 5.80
C GLY A 87 12.79 7.35 5.73
N ASN A 88 13.67 6.42 6.10
CA ASN A 88 13.45 5.00 5.86
C ASN A 88 12.19 4.46 6.58
N ASN A 89 11.30 3.83 5.82
CA ASN A 89 10.09 3.18 6.30
C ASN A 89 10.05 1.70 5.88
N THR A 90 9.06 0.98 6.37
CA THR A 90 8.89 -0.43 6.08
C THR A 90 7.43 -0.75 5.79
N LEU A 91 7.19 -1.53 4.73
CA LEU A 91 5.91 -2.17 4.45
C LEU A 91 6.04 -3.67 4.79
N GLN A 92 5.06 -4.20 5.52
CA GLN A 92 4.95 -5.64 5.75
C GLN A 92 3.57 -6.12 5.28
N LEU A 93 3.55 -7.19 4.49
CA LEU A 93 2.35 -7.76 3.92
C LEU A 93 2.50 -9.26 3.58
N ASN A 94 1.39 -9.90 3.26
CA ASN A 94 1.30 -11.25 2.71
C ASN A 94 0.33 -11.28 1.51
N LEU A 95 0.07 -12.47 0.95
CA LEU A 95 -0.83 -12.62 -0.20
C LEU A 95 -2.25 -12.11 0.07
N ASP A 96 -2.80 -12.37 1.25
CA ASP A 96 -4.16 -12.00 1.63
C ASP A 96 -4.30 -10.47 1.66
N ASP A 97 -3.32 -9.78 2.25
CA ASP A 97 -3.28 -8.31 2.30
C ASP A 97 -3.26 -7.71 0.88
N LEU A 98 -2.47 -8.28 -0.04
CA LEU A 98 -2.37 -7.81 -1.42
C LEU A 98 -3.67 -8.02 -2.19
N LEU A 99 -4.29 -9.20 -2.07
CA LEU A 99 -5.55 -9.52 -2.75
C LEU A 99 -6.73 -8.68 -2.26
N HIS A 100 -6.65 -8.12 -1.05
CA HIS A 100 -7.67 -7.23 -0.50
C HIS A 100 -7.32 -5.75 -0.58
N ALA A 101 -6.10 -5.40 -1.00
CA ALA A 101 -5.68 -4.02 -1.15
C ALA A 101 -6.53 -3.28 -2.18
N SER A 102 -6.90 -3.95 -3.28
CA SER A 102 -7.71 -3.36 -4.36
C SER A 102 -8.81 -4.33 -4.82
N THR A 103 -9.98 -3.79 -5.16
CA THR A 103 -11.04 -4.56 -5.81
C THR A 103 -10.92 -4.61 -7.34
N SER A 104 -10.01 -3.82 -7.93
CA SER A 104 -9.88 -3.64 -9.38
C SER A 104 -8.70 -4.41 -9.99
N THR A 105 -7.70 -4.77 -9.18
CA THR A 105 -6.48 -5.43 -9.62
C THR A 105 -5.85 -6.26 -8.51
N ASN A 106 -5.10 -7.29 -8.89
CA ASN A 106 -4.24 -8.06 -8.00
C ASN A 106 -2.76 -7.64 -8.13
N ILE A 107 -2.52 -6.41 -8.58
CA ILE A 107 -1.17 -5.84 -8.70
C ILE A 107 -1.05 -4.68 -7.73
N LEU A 108 -0.16 -4.82 -6.75
CA LEU A 108 0.19 -3.75 -5.82
C LEU A 108 1.57 -3.21 -6.18
N LYS A 109 1.68 -1.89 -6.34
CA LYS A 109 2.96 -1.22 -6.58
C LYS A 109 3.45 -0.58 -5.28
N VAL A 110 4.75 -0.65 -5.03
CA VAL A 110 5.41 -0.03 -3.89
C VAL A 110 6.45 0.95 -4.38
N LEU A 111 6.25 2.21 -4.02
CA LEU A 111 7.21 3.29 -4.22
C LEU A 111 8.02 3.50 -2.94
N GLY A 112 9.29 3.80 -3.11
CA GLY A 112 10.21 4.09 -2.02
C GLY A 112 11.58 4.46 -2.57
N ASN A 113 12.52 4.69 -1.66
CA ASN A 113 13.89 5.04 -2.01
C ASN A 113 14.90 4.17 -1.22
N SER A 114 16.18 4.43 -1.46
CA SER A 114 17.28 3.79 -0.76
C SER A 114 17.11 3.85 0.77
N GLY A 115 16.91 2.69 1.39
CA GLY A 115 16.82 2.52 2.84
C GLY A 115 15.44 2.07 3.31
N ASP A 116 14.42 2.27 2.47
CA ASP A 116 13.10 1.67 2.64
C ASP A 116 13.15 0.16 2.46
N LYS A 117 12.19 -0.52 3.08
CA LYS A 117 12.14 -1.98 3.04
C LYS A 117 10.73 -2.52 2.85
N VAL A 118 10.65 -3.68 2.21
CA VAL A 118 9.41 -4.45 2.08
C VAL A 118 9.66 -5.88 2.57
N ASN A 119 8.79 -6.37 3.44
CA ASN A 119 8.71 -7.79 3.80
C ASN A 119 7.37 -8.34 3.28
N ALA A 120 7.44 -9.12 2.20
CA ALA A 120 6.28 -9.69 1.54
C ALA A 120 6.29 -11.21 1.68
N ALA A 121 5.62 -11.73 2.71
CA ALA A 121 5.61 -13.15 3.03
C ALA A 121 5.02 -13.98 1.87
N GLY A 122 5.77 -14.99 1.40
CA GLY A 122 5.36 -15.91 0.34
C GLY A 122 5.62 -15.41 -1.09
N PHE A 123 6.09 -14.17 -1.26
CA PHE A 123 6.48 -13.64 -2.56
C PHE A 123 7.93 -14.00 -2.90
N SER A 124 8.19 -14.28 -4.17
CA SER A 124 9.50 -14.57 -4.73
C SER A 124 9.77 -13.70 -5.93
N ASP A 125 11.02 -13.26 -6.06
CA ASP A 125 11.49 -12.47 -7.20
C ASP A 125 11.26 -13.26 -8.50
N SER A 126 10.59 -12.63 -9.46
CA SER A 126 10.34 -13.22 -10.78
C SER A 126 11.48 -13.01 -11.76
N THR A 127 12.51 -12.24 -11.40
CA THR A 127 13.63 -11.77 -12.24
C THR A 127 13.21 -10.85 -13.40
N ILE A 128 11.96 -10.39 -13.37
CA ILE A 128 11.39 -9.50 -14.38
C ILE A 128 11.35 -8.08 -13.84
N ASP A 129 11.85 -7.17 -14.67
CA ASP A 129 11.73 -5.74 -14.44
C ASP A 129 10.57 -5.16 -15.25
N LYS A 130 9.86 -4.20 -14.66
CA LYS A 130 8.82 -3.41 -15.33
C LYS A 130 9.09 -1.93 -15.15
N THR A 131 8.99 -1.15 -16.22
CA THR A 131 9.05 0.31 -16.14
C THR A 131 7.68 0.89 -16.48
N VAL A 132 7.14 1.71 -15.58
CA VAL A 132 5.89 2.47 -15.76
C VAL A 132 6.12 3.90 -15.31
N ASP A 133 5.75 4.87 -16.15
CA ASP A 133 5.88 6.31 -15.87
C ASP A 133 7.29 6.75 -15.41
N GLY A 134 8.32 6.09 -15.94
CA GLY A 134 9.72 6.39 -15.63
C GLY A 134 10.26 5.73 -14.36
N ILE A 135 9.44 4.92 -13.66
CA ILE A 135 9.83 4.17 -12.47
C ILE A 135 10.05 2.70 -12.86
N THR A 136 11.20 2.14 -12.49
CA THR A 136 11.51 0.71 -12.70
C THR A 136 11.27 -0.08 -11.42
N TYR A 137 10.55 -1.18 -11.55
CA TYR A 137 10.15 -2.08 -10.48
C TYR A 137 10.72 -3.48 -10.73
N ASP A 138 11.19 -4.11 -9.65
CA ASP A 138 11.36 -5.55 -9.57
C ASP A 138 9.98 -6.18 -9.32
N VAL A 139 9.65 -7.21 -10.09
CA VAL A 139 8.35 -7.90 -9.98
C VAL A 139 8.49 -9.16 -9.13
N TYR A 140 7.68 -9.24 -8.08
CA TYR A 140 7.56 -10.40 -7.21
C TYR A 140 6.23 -11.10 -7.44
N THR A 141 6.26 -12.44 -7.42
CA THR A 141 5.09 -13.30 -7.63
C THR A 141 4.92 -14.26 -6.46
N HIS A 142 3.71 -14.75 -6.21
CA HIS A 142 3.43 -15.70 -5.14
C HIS A 142 3.30 -17.12 -5.70
N GLY A 143 3.89 -18.13 -5.04
CA GLY A 143 3.98 -19.51 -5.56
C GLY A 143 2.62 -20.22 -5.75
N ASP A 144 1.61 -19.84 -4.96
CA ASP A 144 0.24 -20.33 -5.07
C ASP A 144 -0.64 -19.52 -6.05
N ALA A 145 -0.10 -18.49 -6.69
CA ALA A 145 -0.82 -17.76 -7.72
C ALA A 145 -0.98 -18.69 -8.92
N ASN A 146 -2.16 -19.31 -9.03
CA ASN A 146 -2.60 -19.89 -10.28
C ASN A 146 -2.38 -18.82 -11.36
N ILE A 147 -1.69 -19.18 -12.44
CA ILE A 147 -1.24 -18.30 -13.54
C ILE A 147 -2.41 -17.50 -14.19
N GLY A 148 -3.66 -17.69 -13.75
CA GLY A 148 -4.85 -16.95 -14.16
C GLY A 148 -5.18 -15.66 -13.39
N ASP A 149 -4.71 -15.46 -12.15
CA ASP A 149 -5.13 -14.30 -11.32
C ASP A 149 -4.18 -13.09 -11.40
N ASN A 150 -3.09 -13.22 -12.16
CA ASN A 150 -2.10 -12.17 -12.45
C ASN A 150 -1.64 -11.38 -11.20
N VAL A 151 -1.47 -12.10 -10.07
CA VAL A 151 -1.04 -11.53 -8.80
C VAL A 151 0.43 -11.12 -8.87
N ALA A 152 0.73 -9.86 -8.59
CA ALA A 152 2.10 -9.38 -8.55
C ALA A 152 2.30 -8.24 -7.55
N LEU A 153 3.44 -8.25 -6.88
CA LEU A 153 3.93 -7.12 -6.11
C LEU A 153 5.08 -6.47 -6.89
N TRP A 154 4.96 -5.19 -7.21
CA TRP A 154 5.98 -4.46 -7.97
C TRP A 154 6.68 -3.50 -7.02
N VAL A 155 7.96 -3.72 -6.76
CA VAL A 155 8.73 -2.92 -5.79
C VAL A 155 9.77 -2.11 -6.54
N GLN A 156 9.78 -0.79 -6.36
CA GLN A 156 10.77 0.09 -7.01
C GLN A 156 12.20 -0.34 -6.66
N GLN A 157 13.10 -0.41 -7.65
CA GLN A 157 14.46 -1.01 -7.56
C GLN A 157 15.41 -0.46 -6.48
N GLU A 158 15.05 0.59 -5.76
CA GLU A 158 15.84 1.14 -4.65
C GLU A 158 15.38 0.65 -3.26
N VAL A 159 14.23 -0.02 -3.21
CA VAL A 159 13.63 -0.54 -1.98
C VAL A 159 14.13 -1.97 -1.75
N VAL A 160 14.53 -2.27 -0.52
CA VAL A 160 15.09 -3.59 -0.19
C VAL A 160 14.00 -4.56 0.24
N MET A 161 13.88 -5.69 -0.47
CA MET A 161 13.11 -6.84 0.00
C MET A 161 13.90 -7.67 1.02
N PHE A 162 13.26 -8.09 2.13
CA PHE A 162 13.94 -8.84 3.19
C PHE A 162 13.01 -9.81 3.94
#